data_AF-A0ABC8SE25-F1
#
_entry.id   AF-A0ABC8SE25-F1
#
_cell.length_a   1.000
_cell.length_b   1.000
_cell.length_c   1.000
_cell.angle_alpha   90.00
_cell.angle_beta   90.00
_cell.angle_gamma   90.00
#
_symmetry.space_group_name_H-M   'P 1'
#
loop_
_entity.id
_entity.type
_entity.pdbx_description
1 polymer ?
#
loop_
_entity_poly.entity_id
_entity_poly.type
_entity_poly.pdbx_seq_one_letter_code
_entity_poly.pdbx_strand_id
1 'polypeptide(L)'
;MLPHITAYMSSLVESLGEIGYVDGKTLFGAPYDFRYGLAAAGHPSQVGSKFLQDLKSLIEEASTSNGDKPVILLSHSLGGLFVLQLLNRNPLPWRQKYIKHFIALSAPWGGTVQEMLTFASGNSLGVPLVDPLLVRAEQRSSESKLWLMPSPKLFGHKPLAVTPNVTYSAYDIPQFLEAIGFHEGVQPYKSRILPLMEHLLTPEVPITCIIGSRVRTPESLFYGECGFDKLPEIVCDCAIWSFF
;
A
#
# COMPACT_ATOMS: atom_id res chain seq x y z
N MET A 1 7.98 -21.86 19.27
CA MET A 1 7.23 -20.65 19.66
C MET A 1 7.51 -19.44 18.74
N LEU A 2 8.68 -19.33 18.08
CA LEU A 2 8.93 -18.30 17.05
C LEU A 2 8.22 -18.45 15.67
N PRO A 3 7.94 -19.65 15.12
CA PRO A 3 7.46 -19.74 13.73
C PRO A 3 6.03 -19.21 13.52
N HIS A 4 5.22 -19.07 14.58
CA HIS A 4 3.90 -18.48 14.51
C HIS A 4 3.90 -16.94 14.51
N ILE A 5 5.04 -16.29 14.78
CA ILE A 5 5.16 -14.83 14.84
C ILE A 5 5.52 -14.23 13.46
N THR A 6 6.04 -15.04 12.53
CA THR A 6 6.49 -14.60 11.19
C THR A 6 5.67 -15.17 10.03
N ALA A 7 4.63 -15.94 10.34
CA ALA A 7 3.75 -16.56 9.36
C ALA A 7 2.77 -15.50 8.79
N TYR A 8 2.90 -15.21 7.50
CA TYR A 8 2.04 -14.22 6.81
C TYR A 8 1.14 -14.90 5.77
N MET A 9 1.71 -15.46 4.70
CA MET A 9 0.95 -16.12 3.63
C MET A 9 0.86 -17.65 3.76
N SER A 10 1.52 -18.25 4.76
CA SER A 10 1.64 -19.72 4.90
C SER A 10 0.30 -20.46 4.89
N SER A 11 -0.67 -20.07 5.73
CA SER A 11 -1.98 -20.73 5.80
C SER A 11 -2.78 -20.61 4.50
N LEU A 12 -2.62 -19.50 3.76
CA LEU A 12 -3.24 -19.35 2.44
C LEU A 12 -2.61 -20.33 1.44
N VAL A 13 -1.29 -20.41 1.40
CA VAL A 13 -0.55 -21.33 0.52
C VAL A 13 -0.89 -22.79 0.82
N GLU A 14 -0.97 -23.17 2.11
CA GLU A 14 -1.39 -24.50 2.55
C GLU A 14 -2.81 -24.83 2.07
N SER A 15 -3.76 -23.91 2.28
CA SER A 15 -5.16 -24.09 1.83
C SER A 15 -5.28 -24.24 0.31
N LEU A 16 -4.45 -23.51 -0.45
CA LEU A 16 -4.39 -23.67 -1.91
C LEU A 16 -3.78 -25.02 -2.30
N GLY A 17 -2.79 -25.50 -1.56
CA GLY A 17 -2.20 -26.82 -1.74
C GLY A 17 -3.21 -27.95 -1.55
N GLU A 18 -4.06 -27.86 -0.53
CA GLU A 18 -5.13 -28.84 -0.25
C GLU A 18 -6.13 -28.98 -1.40
N ILE A 19 -6.34 -27.92 -2.19
CA ILE A 19 -7.23 -27.93 -3.37
C ILE A 19 -6.47 -28.19 -4.69
N GLY A 20 -5.19 -28.57 -4.63
CA GLY A 20 -4.42 -29.06 -5.78
C GLY A 20 -3.48 -28.04 -6.43
N TYR A 21 -3.26 -26.87 -5.83
CA TYR A 21 -2.16 -25.99 -6.26
C TYR A 21 -0.80 -26.57 -5.84
N VAL A 22 0.22 -26.36 -6.65
CA VAL A 22 1.57 -26.88 -6.43
C VAL A 22 2.56 -25.72 -6.54
N ASP A 23 3.29 -25.48 -5.47
CA ASP A 23 4.31 -24.43 -5.39
C ASP A 23 5.35 -24.57 -6.51
N GLY A 24 5.69 -23.45 -7.14
CA GLY A 24 6.59 -23.38 -8.29
C GLY A 24 6.07 -24.00 -9.59
N LYS A 25 4.83 -24.49 -9.63
CA LYS A 25 4.22 -25.07 -10.85
C LYS A 25 2.91 -24.41 -11.25
N THR A 26 1.95 -24.36 -10.33
CA THR A 26 0.63 -23.74 -10.53
C THR A 26 0.37 -22.61 -9.53
N LEU A 27 1.23 -22.46 -8.53
CA LEU A 27 1.23 -21.40 -7.54
C LEU A 27 2.63 -20.78 -7.49
N PHE A 28 2.70 -19.45 -7.56
CA PHE A 28 3.96 -18.71 -7.63
C PHE A 28 3.92 -17.52 -6.68
N GLY A 29 5.00 -17.32 -5.93
CA GLY A 29 5.23 -16.10 -5.16
C GLY A 29 5.91 -15.03 -6.01
N ALA A 30 5.54 -13.76 -5.80
CA ALA A 30 6.19 -12.61 -6.42
C ALA A 30 6.67 -11.62 -5.33
N PRO A 31 7.69 -11.99 -4.52
CA PRO A 31 8.23 -11.11 -3.49
C PRO A 31 8.93 -9.90 -4.12
N TYR A 32 8.94 -8.78 -3.41
CA TYR A 32 9.58 -7.54 -3.85
C TYR A 32 10.09 -6.73 -2.66
N ASP A 33 10.99 -5.79 -2.92
CA ASP A 33 11.45 -4.84 -1.90
C ASP A 33 10.37 -3.79 -1.64
N PHE A 34 9.58 -4.02 -0.60
CA PHE A 34 8.42 -3.20 -0.24
C PHE A 34 8.80 -1.80 0.24
N ARG A 35 10.08 -1.49 0.47
CA ARG A 35 10.54 -0.13 0.82
C ARG A 35 10.42 0.82 -0.37
N TYR A 36 10.49 0.29 -1.59
CA TYR A 36 10.43 1.09 -2.81
C TYR A 36 9.01 1.16 -3.38
N GLY A 37 8.61 2.36 -3.78
CA GLY A 37 7.34 2.61 -4.45
C GLY A 37 7.47 2.69 -5.97
N LEU A 38 6.36 2.98 -6.63
CA LEU A 38 6.35 3.46 -8.01
C LEU A 38 6.33 4.99 -8.02
N ALA A 39 6.60 5.56 -9.19
CA ALA A 39 6.47 6.98 -9.43
C ALA A 39 5.57 7.23 -10.66
N ALA A 40 5.04 8.45 -10.73
CA ALA A 40 4.39 8.99 -11.91
C ALA A 40 5.30 8.91 -13.15
N ALA A 41 4.69 8.94 -14.34
CA ALA A 41 5.41 8.90 -15.61
C ALA A 41 6.48 10.00 -15.68
N GLY A 42 7.65 9.68 -16.24
CA GLY A 42 8.79 10.61 -16.31
C GLY A 42 9.71 10.64 -15.08
N HIS A 43 9.35 9.95 -13.99
CA HIS A 43 10.19 9.87 -12.79
C HIS A 43 10.86 8.50 -12.63
N PRO A 44 12.13 8.44 -12.19
CA PRO A 44 12.85 7.18 -12.00
C PRO A 44 12.25 6.39 -10.83
N SER A 45 11.92 5.13 -11.04
CA SER A 45 11.48 4.18 -10.01
C SER A 45 12.04 2.80 -10.32
N GLN A 46 13.37 2.66 -10.32
CA GLN A 46 14.06 1.49 -10.86
C GLN A 46 13.63 0.17 -10.19
N VAL A 47 13.62 0.12 -8.86
CA VAL A 47 13.24 -1.09 -8.11
C VAL A 47 11.79 -1.47 -8.36
N GLY A 48 10.86 -0.53 -8.20
CA GLY A 48 9.43 -0.77 -8.46
C GLY A 48 9.13 -1.12 -9.91
N SER A 49 9.77 -0.44 -10.87
CA SER A 49 9.60 -0.72 -12.31
C SER A 49 10.17 -2.07 -12.70
N LYS A 50 11.33 -2.46 -12.13
CA LYS A 50 11.89 -3.79 -12.30
C LYS A 50 10.94 -4.86 -11.75
N PHE A 51 10.38 -4.66 -10.56
CA PHE A 51 9.38 -5.59 -10.04
C PHE A 51 8.17 -5.76 -10.97
N LEU A 52 7.64 -4.68 -11.56
CA LEU A 52 6.55 -4.80 -12.53
C LEU A 52 6.95 -5.61 -13.78
N GLN A 53 8.19 -5.45 -14.24
CA GLN A 53 8.72 -6.23 -15.37
C GLN A 53 8.86 -7.71 -14.99
N ASP A 54 9.47 -8.01 -13.85
CA ASP A 54 9.66 -9.37 -13.36
C ASP A 54 8.31 -10.07 -13.12
N LEU A 55 7.33 -9.35 -12.54
CA LEU A 55 5.97 -9.86 -12.35
C LEU A 55 5.27 -10.13 -13.68
N LYS A 56 5.44 -9.25 -14.68
CA LYS A 56 4.92 -9.49 -16.02
C LYS A 56 5.50 -10.76 -16.65
N SER A 57 6.82 -10.93 -16.57
CA SER A 57 7.50 -12.13 -17.08
C SER A 57 7.02 -13.40 -16.37
N LEU A 58 6.90 -13.37 -15.03
CA LEU A 58 6.36 -14.49 -14.26
C LEU A 58 4.94 -14.87 -14.70
N ILE A 59 4.07 -13.89 -14.97
CA ILE A 59 2.70 -14.14 -15.44
C ILE A 59 2.71 -14.84 -16.80
N GLU A 60 3.54 -14.37 -17.73
CA GLU A 60 3.66 -14.94 -19.07
C GLU A 60 4.20 -16.39 -19.00
N GLU A 61 5.26 -16.61 -18.22
CA GLU A 61 5.86 -17.93 -18.00
C GLU A 61 4.92 -18.91 -17.29
N ALA A 62 4.23 -18.45 -16.25
CA ALA A 62 3.23 -19.24 -15.52
C ALA A 62 2.07 -19.62 -16.45
N SER A 63 1.59 -18.71 -17.29
CA SER A 63 0.56 -18.99 -18.28
C SER A 63 1.01 -20.06 -19.27
N THR A 64 2.18 -19.89 -19.90
CA THR A 64 2.69 -20.83 -20.91
C THR A 64 2.97 -22.21 -20.33
N SER A 65 3.60 -22.30 -19.16
CA SER A 65 3.86 -23.58 -18.47
C SER A 65 2.59 -24.32 -18.03
N ASN A 66 1.45 -23.62 -17.93
CA ASN A 66 0.16 -24.18 -17.54
C ASN A 66 -0.84 -24.30 -18.70
N GLY A 67 -0.34 -24.42 -19.93
CA GLY A 67 -1.15 -24.65 -21.13
C GLY A 67 -1.87 -23.41 -21.62
N ASP A 68 -1.18 -22.27 -21.60
CA ASP A 68 -1.65 -20.96 -22.02
C ASP A 68 -2.93 -20.49 -21.30
N LYS A 69 -3.10 -20.96 -20.06
CA LYS A 69 -4.23 -20.56 -19.21
C LYS A 69 -3.94 -19.20 -18.57
N PRO A 70 -4.90 -18.25 -18.59
CA PRO A 70 -4.74 -16.98 -17.91
C PRO A 70 -4.65 -17.18 -16.39
N VAL A 71 -3.85 -16.34 -15.73
CA VAL A 71 -3.52 -16.43 -14.31
C VAL A 71 -4.55 -15.71 -13.44
N ILE A 72 -4.65 -16.11 -12.18
CA ILE A 72 -5.36 -15.36 -11.14
C ILE A 72 -4.31 -14.62 -10.31
N LEU A 73 -4.42 -13.30 -10.25
CA LEU A 73 -3.59 -12.48 -9.38
C LEU A 73 -4.25 -12.38 -8.00
N LEU A 74 -3.51 -12.71 -6.95
CA LEU A 74 -3.92 -12.49 -5.56
C LEU A 74 -2.90 -11.58 -4.90
N SER A 75 -3.35 -10.48 -4.30
CA SER A 75 -2.48 -9.56 -3.57
C SER A 75 -3.07 -9.16 -2.23
N HIS A 76 -2.22 -8.69 -1.33
CA HIS A 76 -2.62 -8.10 -0.05
C HIS A 76 -2.03 -6.71 0.12
N SER A 77 -2.82 -5.80 0.71
CA SER A 77 -2.39 -4.45 1.10
C SER A 77 -1.73 -3.70 -0.07
N LEU A 78 -0.52 -3.16 0.11
CA LEU A 78 0.27 -2.45 -0.90
C LEU A 78 0.43 -3.23 -2.22
N GLY A 79 0.48 -4.57 -2.17
CA GLY A 79 0.55 -5.40 -3.38
C GLY A 79 -0.62 -5.16 -4.35
N GLY A 80 -1.78 -4.75 -3.84
CA GLY A 80 -2.92 -4.36 -4.66
C GLY A 80 -2.66 -3.14 -5.53
N LEU A 81 -1.93 -2.15 -5.00
CA LEU A 81 -1.54 -0.96 -5.77
C LEU A 81 -0.53 -1.31 -6.86
N PHE A 82 0.41 -2.21 -6.58
CA PHE A 82 1.35 -2.70 -7.59
C PHE A 82 0.66 -3.49 -8.71
N VAL A 83 -0.27 -4.40 -8.37
CA VAL A 83 -1.05 -5.12 -9.38
C VAL A 83 -1.88 -4.15 -10.22
N LEU A 84 -2.52 -3.15 -9.61
CA LEU A 84 -3.25 -2.13 -10.35
C LEU A 84 -2.34 -1.37 -11.33
N GLN A 85 -1.13 -1.00 -10.89
CA GLN A 85 -0.14 -0.34 -11.74
C GLN A 85 0.38 -1.25 -12.87
N LEU A 86 0.59 -2.54 -12.60
CA LEU A 86 0.92 -3.52 -13.65
C LEU A 86 -0.16 -3.52 -14.74
N LEU A 87 -1.42 -3.65 -14.33
CA LEU A 87 -2.56 -3.72 -15.25
C LEU A 87 -2.70 -2.42 -16.06
N ASN A 88 -2.65 -1.27 -15.40
CA ASN A 88 -2.80 0.04 -16.05
C ASN A 88 -1.64 0.38 -17.01
N ARG A 89 -0.45 -0.21 -16.80
CA ARG A 89 0.73 -0.01 -17.67
C ARG A 89 0.84 -1.04 -18.80
N ASN A 90 -0.08 -1.99 -18.89
CA ASN A 90 -0.11 -2.98 -19.97
C ASN A 90 -1.36 -2.81 -20.85
N PRO A 91 -1.23 -2.99 -22.17
CA PRO A 91 -2.34 -2.77 -23.09
C PRO A 91 -3.47 -3.78 -22.85
N LEU A 92 -4.71 -3.40 -23.15
CA LEU A 92 -5.91 -4.22 -22.91
C LEU A 92 -5.80 -5.65 -23.49
N PRO A 93 -5.27 -5.87 -24.72
CA PRO A 93 -5.07 -7.22 -25.25
C PRO A 93 -4.16 -8.11 -24.40
N TRP A 94 -3.13 -7.54 -23.77
CA TRP A 94 -2.25 -8.29 -22.86
C TRP A 94 -3.03 -8.74 -21.61
N ARG A 95 -3.80 -7.81 -21.03
CA ARG A 95 -4.63 -8.09 -19.85
C ARG A 95 -5.67 -9.18 -20.13
N GLN A 96 -6.38 -9.07 -21.25
CA GLN A 96 -7.38 -10.06 -21.68
C GLN A 96 -6.78 -11.44 -21.99
N LYS A 97 -5.54 -11.48 -22.48
CA LYS A 97 -4.83 -12.74 -22.76
C LYS A 97 -4.38 -13.44 -21.49
N TYR A 98 -3.76 -12.71 -20.56
CA TYR A 98 -3.02 -13.32 -19.46
C TYR A 98 -3.73 -13.29 -18.12
N ILE A 99 -4.71 -12.41 -17.91
CA ILE A 99 -5.31 -12.20 -16.58
C ILE A 99 -6.75 -12.70 -16.58
N LYS A 100 -6.99 -13.77 -15.82
CA LYS A 100 -8.32 -14.34 -15.62
C LYS A 100 -9.11 -13.52 -14.62
N HIS A 101 -8.47 -13.18 -13.50
CA HIS A 101 -9.11 -12.51 -12.37
C HIS A 101 -8.06 -11.83 -11.48
N PHE A 102 -8.45 -10.75 -10.82
CA PHE A 102 -7.66 -10.11 -9.78
C PHE A 102 -8.41 -10.15 -8.44
N ILE A 103 -7.85 -10.80 -7.43
CA ILE A 103 -8.34 -10.83 -6.05
C ILE A 103 -7.47 -9.89 -5.22
N ALA A 104 -8.05 -8.77 -4.76
CA ALA A 104 -7.37 -7.77 -3.96
C ALA A 104 -7.83 -7.88 -2.49
N LEU A 105 -6.92 -8.29 -1.60
CA LEU A 105 -7.16 -8.38 -0.17
C LEU A 105 -6.74 -7.06 0.50
N SER A 106 -7.70 -6.31 1.05
CA SER A 106 -7.45 -5.11 1.86
C SER A 106 -6.51 -4.07 1.21
N ALA A 107 -6.62 -3.89 -0.11
CA ALA A 107 -5.80 -2.95 -0.85
C ALA A 107 -6.15 -1.48 -0.50
N PRO A 108 -5.17 -0.64 -0.11
CA PRO A 108 -5.40 0.74 0.29
C PRO A 108 -5.49 1.67 -0.93
N TRP A 109 -6.53 1.51 -1.74
CA TRP A 109 -6.68 2.18 -3.05
C TRP A 109 -6.45 3.70 -3.03
N GLY A 110 -6.84 4.37 -1.94
CA GLY A 110 -6.66 5.81 -1.76
C GLY A 110 -5.74 6.19 -0.61
N GLY A 111 -4.91 5.28 -0.11
CA GLY A 111 -4.07 5.52 1.07
C GLY A 111 -4.81 5.38 2.40
N THR A 112 -4.16 5.81 3.49
CA THR A 112 -4.62 5.62 4.87
C THR A 112 -4.13 6.72 5.81
N VAL A 113 -4.99 7.14 6.75
CA VAL A 113 -4.63 8.13 7.80
C VAL A 113 -3.58 7.58 8.77
N GLN A 114 -3.50 6.24 8.90
CA GLN A 114 -2.44 5.58 9.66
C GLN A 114 -1.04 5.95 9.15
N GLU A 115 -0.90 6.28 7.87
CA GLU A 115 0.39 6.71 7.31
C GLU A 115 0.77 8.12 7.78
N MET A 116 -0.21 9.03 7.92
CA MET A 116 0.05 10.34 8.53
C MET A 116 0.52 10.20 9.98
N LEU A 117 -0.07 9.28 10.75
CA LEU A 117 0.38 8.96 12.11
C LEU A 117 1.82 8.43 12.11
N THR A 118 2.11 7.48 11.20
CA THR A 118 3.43 6.87 11.05
C THR A 118 4.50 7.92 10.75
N PHE A 119 4.23 8.86 9.85
CA PHE A 119 5.17 9.93 9.55
C PHE A 119 5.31 10.95 10.68
N ALA A 120 4.21 11.32 11.35
CA ALA A 120 4.25 12.31 12.43
C ALA A 120 4.91 11.76 13.69
N SER A 121 4.34 10.71 14.29
CA SER A 121 4.70 10.24 15.63
C SER A 121 5.39 8.88 15.63
N GLY A 122 5.60 8.27 14.47
CA GLY A 122 6.07 6.90 14.36
C GLY A 122 4.98 5.88 14.66
N ASN A 123 5.24 4.62 14.30
CA ASN A 123 4.34 3.50 14.57
C ASN A 123 5.17 2.31 15.06
N SER A 124 4.92 1.81 16.28
CA SER A 124 5.65 0.66 16.84
C SER A 124 5.30 -0.67 16.16
N LEU A 125 4.41 -0.66 15.16
CA LEU A 125 3.95 -1.85 14.45
C LEU A 125 3.33 -2.92 15.36
N GLY A 126 2.77 -2.49 16.50
CA GLY A 126 2.24 -3.39 17.52
C GLY A 126 3.31 -4.11 18.35
N VAL A 127 4.60 -3.82 18.14
CA VAL A 127 5.70 -4.37 18.95
C VAL A 127 5.71 -3.66 20.31
N PRO A 128 5.50 -4.40 21.42
CA PRO A 128 5.54 -3.82 22.75
C PRO A 128 6.92 -3.25 23.05
N LEU A 129 6.97 -2.15 23.82
CA LEU A 129 8.21 -1.55 24.36
C LEU A 129 9.15 -0.91 23.32
N VAL A 130 8.75 -0.81 22.05
CA VAL A 130 9.46 -0.01 21.05
C VAL A 130 8.93 1.42 21.08
N ASP A 131 9.83 2.38 21.32
CA ASP A 131 9.50 3.79 21.14
C ASP A 131 9.25 4.08 19.65
N PRO A 132 8.03 4.49 19.26
CA PRO A 132 7.68 4.76 17.87
C PRO A 132 8.61 5.78 17.20
N LEU A 133 9.18 6.73 17.97
CA LEU A 133 10.08 7.74 17.42
C LEU A 133 11.42 7.16 16.96
N LEU A 134 11.86 6.05 17.56
CA LEU A 134 13.11 5.38 17.17
C LEU A 134 13.00 4.70 15.80
N VAL A 135 11.81 4.21 15.44
CA VAL A 135 11.56 3.56 14.14
C VAL A 135 11.06 4.53 13.07
N ARG A 136 10.63 5.74 13.46
CA ARG A 136 10.11 6.77 12.55
C ARG A 136 11.08 7.11 11.41
N ALA A 137 12.38 7.18 11.68
CA ALA A 137 13.38 7.49 10.66
C ALA A 137 13.44 6.41 9.56
N GLU A 138 13.39 5.14 9.94
CA GLU A 138 13.32 4.02 9.01
C GLU A 138 12.01 4.05 8.21
N GLN A 139 10.89 4.30 8.88
CA GLN A 139 9.57 4.39 8.24
C GLN A 139 9.52 5.51 7.20
N ARG A 140 10.04 6.70 7.54
CA ARG A 140 10.13 7.85 6.62
C ARG A 140 11.07 7.59 5.44
N SER A 141 12.07 6.71 5.60
CA SER A 141 13.03 6.38 4.52
C SER A 141 12.45 5.47 3.43
N SER A 142 11.33 4.78 3.71
CA SER A 142 10.66 3.92 2.74
C SER A 142 9.83 4.74 1.75
N GLU A 143 10.23 4.79 0.48
CA GLU A 143 9.51 5.50 -0.59
C GLU A 143 8.05 5.06 -0.73
N SER A 144 7.76 3.77 -0.53
CA SER A 144 6.41 3.21 -0.63
C SER A 144 5.44 3.77 0.41
N LYS A 145 5.96 4.26 1.54
CA LYS A 145 5.14 4.82 2.62
C LYS A 145 4.55 6.16 2.21
N LEU A 146 5.28 7.01 1.48
CA LEU A 146 4.69 8.21 0.90
C LEU A 146 3.53 7.90 -0.06
N TRP A 147 3.58 6.78 -0.79
CA TRP A 147 2.50 6.33 -1.68
C TRP A 147 1.20 5.96 -0.94
N LEU A 148 1.29 5.67 0.36
CA LEU A 148 0.14 5.33 1.20
C LEU A 148 -0.51 6.54 1.88
N MET A 149 -0.02 7.76 1.62
CA MET A 149 -0.66 8.98 2.11
C MET A 149 -2.11 9.10 1.59
N PRO A 150 -3.02 9.70 2.35
CA PRO A 150 -4.42 9.88 1.94
C PRO A 150 -4.56 10.64 0.61
N SER A 151 -5.29 10.05 -0.33
CA SER A 151 -5.54 10.67 -1.64
C SER A 151 -6.59 11.78 -1.53
N PRO A 152 -6.38 12.94 -2.17
CA PRO A 152 -7.40 13.98 -2.21
C PRO A 152 -8.72 13.52 -2.83
N LYS A 153 -8.65 12.63 -3.83
CA LYS A 153 -9.83 12.08 -4.52
C LYS A 153 -10.75 11.28 -3.59
N LEU A 154 -10.20 10.57 -2.60
CA LEU A 154 -10.99 9.73 -1.69
C LEU A 154 -11.30 10.45 -0.36
N PHE A 155 -10.33 11.14 0.21
CA PHE A 155 -10.46 11.75 1.53
C PHE A 155 -10.94 13.20 1.49
N GLY A 156 -10.77 13.90 0.36
CA GLY A 156 -11.24 15.26 0.17
C GLY A 156 -10.78 16.22 1.28
N HIS A 157 -11.74 17.02 1.77
CA HIS A 157 -11.53 18.00 2.84
C HIS A 157 -11.79 17.45 4.25
N LYS A 158 -11.86 16.12 4.43
CA LYS A 158 -11.99 15.55 5.79
C LYS A 158 -10.83 16.04 6.67
N PRO A 159 -11.06 16.32 7.97
CA PRO A 159 -10.00 16.70 8.90
C PRO A 159 -9.19 15.45 9.28
N LEU A 160 -8.02 15.26 8.67
CA LEU A 160 -7.20 14.05 8.87
C LEU A 160 -6.20 14.20 10.00
N ALA A 161 -5.59 15.38 10.12
CA ALA A 161 -4.78 15.77 11.28
C ALA A 161 -5.17 17.16 11.76
N VAL A 162 -5.40 17.30 13.06
CA VAL A 162 -5.87 18.54 13.70
C VAL A 162 -4.89 18.90 14.80
N THR A 163 -4.45 20.15 14.79
CA THR A 163 -3.65 20.77 15.84
C THR A 163 -4.43 21.96 16.41
N PRO A 164 -3.99 22.61 17.51
CA PRO A 164 -4.68 23.78 18.04
C PRO A 164 -4.81 24.94 17.03
N ASN A 165 -3.89 25.02 16.07
CA ASN A 165 -3.78 26.15 15.14
C ASN A 165 -4.16 25.82 13.69
N VAL A 166 -4.03 24.55 13.29
CA VAL A 166 -4.14 24.13 11.88
C VAL A 166 -4.85 22.78 11.77
N THR A 167 -5.74 22.66 10.79
CA THR A 167 -6.35 21.40 10.36
C THR A 167 -5.80 21.04 8.98
N TYR A 168 -5.34 19.81 8.80
CA TYR A 168 -4.81 19.27 7.57
C TYR A 168 -5.78 18.27 6.96
N SER A 169 -6.13 18.48 5.69
CA SER A 169 -6.85 17.53 4.85
C SER A 169 -5.90 16.77 3.92
N ALA A 170 -6.43 15.90 3.05
CA ALA A 170 -5.63 15.23 2.04
C ALA A 170 -5.02 16.19 1.00
N TYR A 171 -5.58 17.39 0.83
CA TYR A 171 -4.99 18.43 -0.02
C TYR A 171 -3.76 19.09 0.63
N ASP A 172 -3.63 18.99 1.94
CA ASP A 172 -2.61 19.68 2.74
C ASP A 172 -1.43 18.77 3.11
N ILE A 173 -1.31 17.59 2.49
CA ILE A 173 -0.21 16.64 2.78
C ILE A 173 1.17 17.30 2.63
N PRO A 174 1.47 18.12 1.60
CA PRO A 174 2.77 18.81 1.54
C PRO A 174 3.03 19.72 2.75
N GLN A 175 2.02 20.47 3.20
CA GLN A 175 2.11 21.37 4.36
C GLN A 175 2.21 20.58 5.66
N PHE A 176 1.53 19.44 5.74
CA PHE A 176 1.67 18.51 6.85
C PHE A 176 3.09 17.94 6.95
N LEU A 177 3.67 17.51 5.82
CA LEU A 177 5.06 17.02 5.77
C LEU A 177 6.08 18.07 6.22
N GLU A 178 5.89 19.34 5.83
CA GLU A 178 6.66 20.47 6.35
C GLU A 178 6.50 20.63 7.87
N ALA A 179 5.27 20.57 8.38
CA ALA A 179 4.95 20.79 9.79
C ALA A 179 5.51 19.71 10.73
N ILE A 180 5.66 18.48 10.26
CA ILE A 180 6.26 17.37 11.02
C ILE A 180 7.79 17.30 10.89
N GLY A 181 8.42 18.29 10.23
CA GLY A 181 9.85 18.36 9.99
C GLY A 181 10.37 17.30 9.03
N PHE A 182 9.58 16.89 8.03
CA PHE A 182 10.00 15.96 6.96
C PHE A 182 10.05 16.66 5.60
N HIS A 183 10.87 17.70 5.52
CA HIS A 183 11.01 18.59 4.36
C HIS A 183 11.42 17.84 3.08
N GLU A 184 12.27 16.82 3.22
CA GLU A 184 12.77 16.00 2.12
C GLU A 184 11.67 15.18 1.44
N GLY A 185 10.55 14.91 2.13
CA GLY A 185 9.39 14.19 1.58
C GLY A 185 8.45 15.03 0.72
N VAL A 186 8.50 16.35 0.86
CA VAL A 186 7.53 17.28 0.25
C VAL A 186 7.58 17.24 -1.28
N GLN A 187 8.79 17.37 -1.85
CA GLN A 187 8.96 17.36 -3.31
C GLN A 187 8.74 15.97 -3.92
N PRO A 188 9.25 14.87 -3.34
CA PRO A 188 8.88 13.52 -3.78
C PRO A 188 7.38 13.27 -3.77
N TYR A 189 6.66 13.68 -2.71
CA TYR A 189 5.21 13.53 -2.67
C TYR A 189 4.52 14.29 -3.82
N LYS A 190 4.82 15.58 -3.97
CA LYS A 190 4.21 16.43 -5.00
C LYS A 190 4.48 15.97 -6.42
N SER A 191 5.73 15.60 -6.73
CA SER A 191 6.15 15.32 -8.10
C SER A 191 5.97 13.86 -8.51
N ARG A 192 6.14 12.91 -7.58
CA ARG A 192 6.17 11.47 -7.89
C ARG A 192 4.89 10.75 -7.48
N ILE A 193 4.35 11.10 -6.32
CA ILE A 193 3.29 10.31 -5.67
C ILE A 193 1.90 10.85 -5.97
N LEU A 194 1.67 12.15 -5.76
CA LEU A 194 0.36 12.76 -5.97
C LEU A 194 -0.18 12.50 -7.41
N PRO A 195 0.61 12.70 -8.49
CA PRO A 195 0.13 12.41 -9.84
C PRO A 195 -0.11 10.90 -10.08
N LEU A 196 0.64 10.02 -9.41
CA LEU A 196 0.44 8.57 -9.49
C LEU A 196 -0.93 8.16 -8.91
N MET A 197 -1.39 8.86 -7.88
CA MET A 197 -2.67 8.61 -7.19
C MET A 197 -3.88 9.28 -7.86
N GLU A 198 -3.67 10.38 -8.59
CA GLU A 198 -4.76 11.06 -9.33
C GLU A 198 -5.22 10.26 -10.55
N HIS A 199 -4.31 9.49 -11.16
CA HIS A 199 -4.56 8.67 -12.35
C HIS A 199 -4.90 7.20 -12.03
N LEU A 200 -5.76 6.95 -11.03
CA LEU A 200 -6.29 5.62 -10.75
C LEU A 200 -7.34 5.23 -11.81
N LEU A 201 -6.92 4.44 -12.79
CA LEU A 201 -7.79 3.83 -13.81
C LEU A 201 -8.31 2.48 -13.34
N THR A 202 -9.47 2.08 -13.87
CA THR A 202 -10.03 0.75 -13.63
C THR A 202 -9.13 -0.31 -14.26
N PRO A 203 -8.99 -1.50 -13.64
CA PRO A 203 -8.05 -2.52 -14.12
C PRO A 203 -8.49 -3.20 -15.43
N GLU A 204 -9.76 -3.05 -15.83
CA GLU A 204 -10.41 -3.67 -17.00
C GLU A 204 -10.21 -5.18 -17.11
N VAL A 205 -10.15 -5.85 -15.95
CA VAL A 205 -10.23 -7.30 -15.79
C VAL A 205 -11.23 -7.61 -14.67
N PRO A 206 -11.80 -8.82 -14.62
CA PRO A 206 -12.62 -9.24 -13.50
C PRO A 206 -11.86 -9.07 -12.17
N ILE A 207 -12.48 -8.39 -11.20
CA ILE A 207 -11.87 -8.10 -9.91
C ILE A 207 -12.81 -8.49 -8.76
N THR A 208 -12.23 -9.06 -7.71
CA THR A 208 -12.87 -9.24 -6.40
C THR A 208 -12.07 -8.47 -5.36
N CYS A 209 -12.71 -7.46 -4.74
CA CYS A 209 -12.14 -6.74 -3.61
C CYS A 209 -12.65 -7.37 -2.31
N ILE A 210 -11.76 -7.94 -1.52
CA ILE A 210 -12.08 -8.44 -0.18
C ILE A 210 -11.59 -7.40 0.81
N ILE A 211 -12.53 -6.82 1.57
CA ILE A 211 -12.25 -5.71 2.49
C ILE A 211 -12.67 -6.08 3.91
N GLY A 212 -11.80 -5.81 4.87
CA GLY A 212 -12.16 -5.88 6.29
C GLY A 212 -13.15 -4.78 6.64
N SER A 213 -14.10 -5.05 7.54
CA SER A 213 -15.01 -4.05 8.08
C SER A 213 -15.15 -4.24 9.58
N ARG A 214 -15.62 -3.20 10.29
CA ARG A 214 -15.87 -3.21 11.74
C ARG A 214 -14.62 -3.39 12.61
N VAL A 215 -13.47 -3.00 12.08
CA VAL A 215 -12.23 -2.85 12.85
C VAL A 215 -12.00 -1.36 13.08
N ARG A 216 -11.54 -0.99 14.29
CA ARG A 216 -11.24 0.40 14.61
C ARG A 216 -10.01 0.84 13.83
N THR A 217 -10.21 1.70 12.84
CA THR A 217 -9.14 2.23 11.99
C THR A 217 -9.04 3.74 12.16
N PRO A 218 -7.83 4.33 12.30
CA PRO A 218 -7.66 5.77 12.41
C PRO A 218 -8.33 6.52 11.26
N GLU A 219 -9.19 7.49 11.59
CA GLU A 219 -9.83 8.42 10.66
C GLU A 219 -9.31 9.84 10.84
N SER A 220 -9.08 10.27 12.09
CA SER A 220 -8.57 11.61 12.41
C SER A 220 -7.58 11.56 13.57
N LEU A 221 -6.55 12.40 13.49
CA LEU A 221 -5.47 12.52 14.48
C LEU A 221 -5.53 13.90 15.14
N PHE A 222 -5.74 13.97 16.44
CA PHE A 222 -5.79 15.22 17.20
C PHE A 222 -4.53 15.38 18.05
N TYR A 223 -3.70 16.35 17.67
CA TYR A 223 -2.48 16.71 18.38
C TYR A 223 -2.73 17.89 19.31
N GLY A 224 -2.26 17.77 20.55
CA GLY A 224 -2.26 18.89 21.51
C GLY A 224 -1.04 19.79 21.38
N GLU A 225 -0.85 20.69 22.36
CA GLU A 225 0.26 21.66 22.41
C GLU A 225 1.66 21.02 22.37
N CYS A 226 1.78 19.74 22.73
CA CYS A 226 3.05 19.01 22.66
C CYS A 226 3.50 18.63 21.24
N GLY A 227 2.68 18.92 20.22
CA GLY A 227 3.02 18.71 18.81
C GLY A 227 3.08 17.24 18.38
N PHE A 228 3.75 16.99 17.25
CA PHE A 228 3.74 15.70 16.53
C PHE A 228 4.64 14.61 17.15
N ASP A 229 5.53 14.96 18.06
CA ASP A 229 6.41 14.00 18.76
C ASP A 229 5.70 13.30 19.94
N LYS A 230 4.40 13.56 20.13
CA LYS A 230 3.53 12.80 21.03
C LYS A 230 2.44 12.10 20.24
N LEU A 231 2.03 10.94 20.73
CA LEU A 231 0.89 10.23 20.15
C LEU A 231 -0.36 11.12 20.23
N PRO A 232 -1.11 11.28 19.12
CA PRO A 232 -2.33 12.05 19.12
C PRO A 232 -3.46 11.28 19.81
N GLU A 233 -4.53 11.99 20.14
CA GLU A 233 -5.84 11.35 20.31
C GLU A 233 -6.32 10.88 18.92
N ILE A 234 -6.69 9.60 18.82
CA ILE A 234 -7.07 8.97 17.56
C ILE A 234 -8.58 8.73 17.57
N VAL A 235 -9.29 9.39 16.66
CA VAL A 235 -10.67 9.03 16.35
C VAL A 235 -10.64 7.94 15.28
N CYS A 236 -11.30 6.82 15.58
CA CYS A 236 -11.41 5.69 14.67
C CYS A 236 -12.81 5.58 14.10
N ASP A 237 -12.90 5.16 12.84
CA ASP A 237 -14.14 4.72 12.20
C ASP A 237 -14.09 3.21 11.92
N CYS A 238 -15.24 2.63 11.56
CA CYS A 238 -15.39 1.26 11.10
C CYS A 238 -14.91 1.13 9.65
N ALA A 239 -13.59 1.16 9.43
CA ALA A 239 -12.97 0.98 8.12
C ALA A 239 -12.05 -0.25 8.08
N ILE A 240 -11.39 -0.45 6.93
CA ILE A 240 -10.42 -1.53 6.72
C ILE A 240 -9.23 -1.30 7.64
N TRP A 241 -8.78 -2.31 8.36
CA TRP A 241 -7.49 -2.32 9.04
C TRP A 241 -6.53 -3.12 8.19
N SER A 242 -5.58 -2.45 7.54
CA SER A 242 -4.48 -3.11 6.81
C SER A 242 -3.20 -2.87 7.59
N PHE A 243 -2.74 -3.89 8.30
CA PHE A 243 -1.39 -3.91 8.85
C PHE A 243 -0.53 -4.90 8.07
N PHE A 244 0.76 -4.56 7.97
CA PHE A 244 1.81 -5.45 7.49
C PHE A 244 2.23 -6.42 8.59
#